data_AF-A0A3N5H9D8-F1
#
_entry.id   AF-A0A3N5H9D8-F1
#
_cell.length_a   1.000
_cell.length_b   1.000
_cell.length_c   1.000
_cell.angle_alpha   90.00
_cell.angle_beta   90.00
_cell.angle_gamma   90.00
#
_symmetry.space_group_name_H-M   'P 1'
#
loop_
_entity.id
_entity.type
_entity.pdbx_description
1 polymer ?
#
loop_
_entity_poly.entity_id
_entity_poly.type
_entity_poly.pdbx_seq_one_letter_code
_entity_poly.pdbx_strand_id
1 'polypeptide(L)'
;MTATPTTPSTEFERTHCGRCGGSGSYSYCQMHGSTCFGCAGTGKKLTKRGAAAYAWFKEQRTVRADQVVAGNRIHSGGAKFTVTEISEPHVGAYVGAERQPVMYVTFANADGKFRYSTMLDSKVEVLPRTEADRVAALRAAFAYQDTLGKMGQPLKNKAKVSAD
;
A
#
# COMPACT_ATOMS: atom_id res chain seq x y z
N MET A 1 37.34 4.16 5.98
CA MET A 1 36.48 3.48 4.98
C MET A 1 35.24 4.32 4.82
N THR A 2 35.23 5.21 3.83
CA THR A 2 34.10 6.09 3.51
C THR A 2 32.99 5.27 2.88
N ALA A 3 31.79 5.27 3.50
CA ALA A 3 30.62 4.66 2.92
C ALA A 3 30.28 5.39 1.62
N THR A 4 30.32 4.69 0.48
CA THR A 4 29.86 5.23 -0.80
C THR A 4 28.41 5.68 -0.64
N PRO A 5 28.05 6.93 -0.99
CA PRO A 5 26.67 7.36 -0.96
C PRO A 5 25.89 6.51 -1.97
N THR A 6 25.07 5.59 -1.46
CA THR A 6 24.12 4.85 -2.29
C THR A 6 23.14 5.86 -2.85
N THR A 7 23.16 6.07 -4.17
CA THR A 7 22.13 6.85 -4.87
C THR A 7 20.76 6.34 -4.43
N PRO A 8 19.86 7.20 -3.92
CA PRO A 8 18.56 6.76 -3.45
C PRO A 8 17.79 6.12 -4.60
N SER A 9 17.24 4.93 -4.33
CA SER A 9 16.41 4.20 -5.28
C SER A 9 15.26 5.10 -5.76
N THR A 10 14.92 5.07 -7.06
CA THR A 10 13.76 5.80 -7.62
C THR A 10 12.57 4.89 -7.89
N GLU A 11 12.75 3.58 -7.74
CA GLU A 11 11.73 2.57 -7.86
C GLU A 11 11.93 1.45 -6.81
N PHE A 12 10.85 0.74 -6.50
CA PHE A 12 10.96 -0.49 -5.73
C PHE A 12 11.74 -1.53 -6.53
N GLU A 13 12.67 -2.22 -5.87
CA GLU A 13 13.58 -3.13 -6.54
C GLU A 13 12.81 -4.26 -7.24
N ARG A 14 13.15 -4.49 -8.50
CA ARG A 14 12.54 -5.50 -9.36
C ARG A 14 13.59 -6.44 -9.94
N THR A 15 13.15 -7.65 -10.24
CA THR A 15 13.89 -8.63 -11.01
C THR A 15 13.04 -9.07 -12.21
N HIS A 16 13.68 -9.63 -13.24
CA HIS A 16 12.97 -10.22 -14.35
C HIS A 16 12.08 -11.36 -13.89
N CYS A 17 10.90 -11.47 -14.49
CA CYS A 17 10.00 -12.56 -14.20
C CYS A 17 10.62 -13.88 -14.68
N GLY A 18 11.01 -14.75 -13.74
CA GLY A 18 11.60 -16.05 -14.08
C GLY A 18 10.67 -16.99 -14.87
N ARG A 19 9.35 -16.75 -14.89
CA ARG A 19 8.41 -17.52 -15.70
C ARG A 19 8.50 -17.16 -17.19
N CYS A 20 8.42 -15.87 -17.53
CA CYS A 20 8.44 -15.41 -18.93
C CYS A 20 9.82 -14.94 -19.42
N GLY A 21 10.86 -15.03 -18.59
CA GLY A 21 12.19 -14.51 -18.92
C GLY A 21 12.24 -12.99 -19.11
N GLY A 22 11.21 -12.26 -18.67
CA GLY A 22 11.14 -10.81 -18.84
C GLY A 22 10.27 -10.31 -20.00
N SER A 23 9.76 -11.21 -20.85
CA SER A 23 8.99 -10.81 -22.05
C SER A 23 7.57 -10.31 -21.75
N GLY A 24 7.06 -10.54 -20.54
CA GLY A 24 5.65 -10.31 -20.22
C GLY A 24 4.69 -11.34 -20.84
N SER A 25 5.17 -12.23 -21.70
CA SER A 25 4.39 -13.25 -22.41
C SER A 25 4.86 -14.67 -22.04
N TYR A 26 3.95 -15.61 -21.77
CA TYR A 26 4.36 -16.98 -21.43
C TYR A 26 3.58 -18.06 -22.18
N SER A 27 2.25 -17.99 -22.18
CA SER A 27 1.40 -18.96 -22.87
C SER A 27 0.09 -18.28 -23.25
N TYR A 28 -0.45 -18.66 -24.41
CA TYR A 28 -1.70 -18.12 -24.92
C TYR A 28 -2.92 -18.80 -24.28
N CYS A 29 -3.88 -18.02 -23.80
CA CYS A 29 -5.25 -18.49 -23.57
C CYS A 29 -6.26 -17.52 -24.20
N GLN A 30 -7.43 -18.03 -24.58
CA GLN A 30 -8.45 -17.22 -25.27
C GLN A 30 -8.92 -16.01 -24.45
N MET A 31 -8.94 -16.11 -23.12
CA MET A 31 -9.44 -15.05 -22.25
C MET A 31 -8.43 -13.91 -22.02
N HIS A 32 -7.13 -14.19 -21.99
CA HIS A 32 -6.10 -13.23 -21.58
C HIS A 32 -4.92 -13.10 -22.57
N GLY A 33 -5.05 -13.68 -23.76
CA GLY A 33 -4.00 -13.70 -24.77
C GLY A 33 -2.74 -14.38 -24.24
N SER A 34 -1.56 -13.83 -24.58
CA SER A 34 -0.26 -14.36 -24.17
C SER A 34 0.21 -13.89 -22.78
N THR A 35 -0.62 -13.14 -22.05
CA THR A 35 -0.23 -12.46 -20.80
C THR A 35 0.37 -13.42 -19.78
N CYS A 36 1.59 -13.12 -19.32
CA CYS A 36 2.22 -13.90 -18.27
C CYS A 36 1.57 -13.60 -16.92
N PHE A 37 0.74 -14.53 -16.42
CA PHE A 37 0.13 -14.46 -15.08
C PHE A 37 1.14 -14.36 -13.92
N GLY A 38 2.38 -14.77 -14.14
CA GLY A 38 3.42 -14.62 -13.12
C GLY A 38 3.75 -13.15 -12.80
N CYS A 39 3.69 -12.28 -13.80
CA CYS A 39 4.03 -10.85 -13.68
C CYS A 39 2.90 -9.93 -14.14
N ALA A 40 1.71 -10.48 -14.38
CA ALA A 40 0.57 -9.80 -14.99
C ALA A 40 0.96 -9.02 -16.27
N GLY A 41 1.80 -9.61 -17.12
CA GLY A 41 2.23 -8.99 -18.39
C GLY A 41 3.39 -8.00 -18.29
N THR A 42 3.84 -7.61 -17.09
CA THR A 42 4.85 -6.54 -16.93
C THR A 42 6.29 -6.96 -17.23
N GLY A 43 6.56 -8.26 -17.35
CA GLY A 43 7.92 -8.81 -17.49
C GLY A 43 8.79 -8.71 -16.22
N LYS A 44 8.35 -7.98 -15.19
CA LYS A 44 9.12 -7.72 -13.97
C LYS A 44 8.34 -8.15 -12.73
N LYS A 45 9.04 -8.57 -11.68
CA LYS A 45 8.47 -8.81 -10.35
C LYS A 45 9.25 -8.03 -9.32
N LEU A 46 8.61 -7.63 -8.23
CA LEU A 46 9.35 -7.12 -7.07
C LEU A 46 10.29 -8.21 -6.55
N THR A 47 11.51 -7.82 -6.17
CA THR A 47 12.38 -8.71 -5.38
C THR A 47 11.79 -8.89 -3.98
N LYS A 48 12.34 -9.80 -3.16
CA LYS A 48 11.91 -9.91 -1.75
C LYS A 48 12.10 -8.59 -0.99
N ARG A 49 13.20 -7.89 -1.26
CA ARG A 49 13.48 -6.56 -0.73
C ARG A 49 12.50 -5.50 -1.25
N GLY A 50 12.26 -5.42 -2.55
CA GLY A 50 11.29 -4.49 -3.12
C GLY A 50 9.86 -4.75 -2.64
N ALA A 51 9.49 -6.02 -2.46
CA ALA A 51 8.19 -6.43 -1.93
C ALA A 51 8.01 -6.02 -0.46
N ALA A 52 9.04 -6.21 0.37
CA ALA A 52 9.03 -5.76 1.77
C ALA A 52 8.95 -4.23 1.88
N ALA A 53 9.70 -3.50 1.06
CA ALA A 53 9.62 -2.03 1.01
C ALA A 53 8.25 -1.53 0.54
N TYR A 54 7.67 -2.16 -0.48
CA TYR A 54 6.33 -1.84 -0.95
C TYR A 54 5.25 -2.16 0.09
N ALA A 55 5.39 -3.27 0.83
CA ALA A 55 4.49 -3.61 1.93
C ALA A 55 4.56 -2.56 3.05
N TRP A 56 5.77 -2.15 3.45
CA TRP A 56 5.97 -1.06 4.41
C TRP A 56 5.34 0.25 3.92
N PHE A 57 5.56 0.63 2.66
CA PHE A 57 4.95 1.81 2.06
C PHE A 57 3.41 1.79 2.10
N LYS A 58 2.79 0.62 1.91
CA LYS A 58 1.33 0.47 2.08
C LYS A 58 0.91 0.61 3.53
N GLU A 59 1.65 0.00 4.46
CA GLU A 59 1.35 0.08 5.89
C GLU A 59 1.43 1.52 6.41
N GLN A 60 2.44 2.31 5.99
CA GLN A 60 2.55 3.73 6.36
C GLN A 60 1.39 4.60 5.85
N ARG A 61 0.71 4.16 4.79
CA ARG A 61 -0.47 4.81 4.23
C ARG A 61 -1.76 4.24 4.77
N THR A 62 -1.69 3.33 5.74
CA THR A 62 -2.85 2.67 6.31
C THR A 62 -3.06 3.18 7.72
N VAL A 63 -4.25 3.72 7.99
CA VAL A 63 -4.65 4.21 9.31
C VAL A 63 -5.87 3.45 9.80
N ARG A 64 -6.18 3.54 11.10
CA ARG A 64 -7.47 3.04 11.61
C ARG A 64 -8.61 3.95 11.13
N ALA A 65 -9.80 3.38 10.96
CA ALA A 65 -10.94 4.12 10.44
C ALA A 65 -11.34 5.32 11.33
N ASP A 66 -11.15 5.21 12.65
CA ASP A 66 -11.33 6.30 13.62
C ASP A 66 -10.31 7.44 13.51
N GLN A 67 -9.21 7.25 12.78
CA GLN A 67 -8.18 8.27 12.55
C GLN A 67 -8.35 8.99 11.20
N VAL A 68 -9.34 8.59 10.39
CA VAL A 68 -9.64 9.27 9.12
C VAL A 68 -10.29 10.62 9.44
N VAL A 69 -9.82 11.67 8.78
CA VAL A 69 -10.32 13.04 8.92
C VAL A 69 -10.82 13.59 7.59
N ALA A 70 -11.69 14.59 7.64
CA ALA A 70 -12.14 15.30 6.45
C ALA A 70 -10.94 15.84 5.64
N GLY A 71 -11.06 15.76 4.33
CA GLY A 71 -9.99 16.04 3.37
C GLY A 71 -9.05 14.87 3.09
N ASN A 72 -9.11 13.74 3.83
CA ASN A 72 -8.35 12.56 3.43
C ASN A 72 -8.87 12.01 2.12
N ARG A 73 -7.95 11.68 1.21
CA ARG A 73 -8.26 10.90 0.02
C ARG A 73 -8.08 9.43 0.39
N ILE A 74 -9.13 8.61 0.28
CA ILE A 74 -9.05 7.20 0.65
C ILE A 74 -9.27 6.30 -0.56
N HIS A 75 -8.75 5.07 -0.48
CA HIS A 75 -9.01 4.01 -1.44
C HIS A 75 -9.80 2.90 -0.75
N SER A 76 -11.05 2.69 -1.17
CA SER A 76 -11.92 1.69 -0.57
C SER A 76 -12.97 1.18 -1.56
N GLY A 77 -13.30 -0.12 -1.49
CA GLY A 77 -14.30 -0.75 -2.36
C GLY A 77 -13.99 -0.65 -3.85
N GLY A 78 -12.70 -0.52 -4.23
CA GLY A 78 -12.26 -0.30 -5.60
C GLY A 78 -12.39 1.15 -6.11
N ALA A 79 -12.89 2.07 -5.28
CA ALA A 79 -13.04 3.48 -5.60
C ALA A 79 -12.05 4.35 -4.81
N LYS A 80 -11.69 5.51 -5.39
CA LYS A 80 -10.86 6.52 -4.74
C LYS A 80 -11.68 7.79 -4.60
N PHE A 81 -11.83 8.30 -3.39
CA PHE A 81 -12.59 9.53 -3.16
C PHE A 81 -12.02 10.34 -2.00
N THR A 82 -12.35 11.62 -1.97
CA THR A 82 -12.01 12.52 -0.87
C THR A 82 -13.14 12.52 0.14
N VAL A 83 -12.82 12.24 1.40
CA VAL A 83 -13.75 12.30 2.52
C VAL A 83 -14.07 13.75 2.81
N THR A 84 -15.34 14.11 2.83
CA THR A 84 -15.81 15.44 3.25
C THR A 84 -16.69 15.37 4.48
N GLU A 85 -17.40 14.24 4.66
CA GLU A 85 -18.26 13.99 5.80
C GLU A 85 -17.89 12.66 6.46
N ILE A 86 -17.98 12.64 7.78
CA ILE A 86 -17.71 11.48 8.62
C ILE A 86 -18.88 11.38 9.60
N SER A 87 -19.55 10.23 9.64
CA SER A 87 -20.62 9.99 10.61
C SER A 87 -20.05 9.86 12.02
N GLU A 88 -20.86 10.15 13.03
CA GLU A 88 -20.58 9.64 14.37
C GLU A 88 -20.50 8.09 14.35
N PRO A 89 -19.64 7.48 15.18
CA PRO A 89 -19.59 6.04 15.32
C PRO A 89 -20.96 5.50 15.72
N HIS A 90 -21.47 4.52 14.98
CA HIS A 90 -22.79 3.94 15.21
C HIS A 90 -22.69 2.42 15.21
N VAL A 91 -23.59 1.77 15.95
CA VAL A 91 -23.67 0.31 15.95
C VAL A 91 -24.21 -0.14 14.59
N GLY A 92 -23.41 -0.92 13.87
CA GLY A 92 -23.84 -1.63 12.67
C GLY A 92 -24.22 -3.06 13.01
N ALA A 93 -25.08 -3.64 12.18
CA ALA A 93 -25.66 -4.93 12.47
C ALA A 93 -24.82 -6.09 11.89
N TYR A 94 -24.38 -6.97 12.80
CA TYR A 94 -24.02 -8.40 12.64
C TYR A 94 -22.65 -8.77 12.04
N VAL A 95 -21.79 -9.37 12.87
CA VAL A 95 -20.71 -10.26 12.45
C VAL A 95 -20.97 -11.64 13.05
N GLY A 96 -21.28 -12.65 12.22
CA GLY A 96 -21.44 -14.04 12.66
C GLY A 96 -22.81 -14.43 13.23
N ALA A 97 -22.90 -15.65 13.79
CA ALA A 97 -24.13 -16.22 14.35
C ALA A 97 -24.49 -15.62 15.72
N GLU A 98 -23.50 -15.11 16.46
CA GLU A 98 -23.70 -14.36 17.69
C GLU A 98 -23.78 -12.88 17.35
N ARG A 99 -24.93 -12.26 17.60
CA ARG A 99 -25.21 -10.85 17.28
C ARG A 99 -24.43 -9.91 18.22
N GLN A 100 -23.12 -9.80 18.05
CA GLN A 100 -22.32 -8.85 18.79
C GLN A 100 -22.43 -7.45 18.15
N PRO A 101 -22.69 -6.39 18.94
CA PRO A 101 -22.69 -5.03 18.42
C PRO A 101 -21.27 -4.65 18.00
N VAL A 102 -21.10 -4.23 16.74
CA VAL A 102 -19.83 -3.73 16.22
C VAL A 102 -20.01 -2.27 15.85
N MET A 103 -19.02 -1.44 16.18
CA MET A 103 -19.02 -0.01 15.85
C MET A 103 -18.58 0.21 14.41
N TYR A 104 -19.32 1.02 13.69
CA TYR A 104 -19.04 1.43 12.31
C TYR A 104 -18.88 2.93 12.21
N VAL A 105 -18.13 3.36 11.19
CA VAL A 105 -18.05 4.74 10.74
C VAL A 105 -18.34 4.78 9.25
N THR A 106 -19.05 5.82 8.81
CA THR A 106 -19.36 6.06 7.40
C THR A 106 -18.63 7.29 6.92
N PHE A 107 -17.90 7.14 5.80
CA PHE A 107 -17.26 8.24 5.08
C PHE A 107 -18.08 8.57 3.83
N ALA A 108 -18.28 9.86 3.57
CA ALA A 108 -18.92 10.33 2.34
C ALA A 108 -18.12 11.42 1.62
N ASN A 109 -18.32 11.53 0.31
CA ASN A 109 -17.80 12.63 -0.51
C ASN A 109 -18.79 13.80 -0.60
N ALA A 110 -18.34 14.95 -1.13
CA ALA A 110 -19.13 16.20 -1.18
C ALA A 110 -20.49 16.02 -1.87
N ASP A 111 -20.55 15.20 -2.91
CA ASP A 111 -21.76 14.98 -3.70
C ASP A 111 -22.69 13.93 -3.10
N GLY A 112 -22.32 13.29 -1.99
CA GLY A 112 -23.03 12.16 -1.37
C GLY A 112 -23.08 10.88 -2.22
N LYS A 113 -22.52 10.89 -3.43
CA LYS A 113 -22.52 9.78 -4.41
C LYS A 113 -21.69 8.58 -3.96
N PHE A 114 -20.65 8.82 -3.16
CA PHE A 114 -19.83 7.79 -2.56
C PHE A 114 -20.05 7.80 -1.06
N ARG A 115 -20.56 6.67 -0.55
CA ARG A 115 -20.61 6.35 0.87
C ARG A 115 -19.92 5.01 1.10
N TYR A 116 -19.02 4.98 2.07
CA TYR A 116 -18.32 3.77 2.47
C TYR A 116 -18.40 3.63 3.98
N SER A 117 -19.03 2.54 4.43
CA SER A 117 -19.13 2.17 5.84
C SER A 117 -18.15 1.05 6.15
N THR A 118 -17.42 1.18 7.25
CA THR A 118 -16.46 0.17 7.71
C THR A 118 -16.45 0.10 9.23
N MET A 119 -15.93 -1.01 9.78
CA MET A 119 -15.79 -1.14 11.23
C MET A 119 -14.79 -0.10 11.74
N LEU A 120 -15.05 0.45 12.91
CA LEU A 120 -14.29 1.57 13.48
C LEU A 120 -12.79 1.23 13.69
N ASP A 121 -12.48 -0.03 13.95
CA ASP A 121 -11.14 -0.57 14.14
C ASP A 121 -10.45 -1.04 12.84
N SER A 122 -11.17 -1.03 11.72
CA SER A 122 -10.65 -1.49 10.43
C SER A 122 -9.59 -0.55 9.87
N LYS A 123 -8.68 -1.14 9.09
CA LYS A 123 -7.61 -0.45 8.38
C LYS A 123 -8.13 0.20 7.09
N VAL A 124 -7.83 1.47 6.89
CA VAL A 124 -8.20 2.26 5.71
C VAL A 124 -6.95 2.82 5.04
N GLU A 125 -6.83 2.66 3.72
CA GLU A 125 -5.73 3.22 2.94
C GLU A 125 -6.00 4.71 2.63
N VAL A 126 -5.15 5.58 3.16
CA VAL A 126 -5.12 7.02 2.88
C VAL A 126 -4.09 7.31 1.80
N LEU A 127 -4.55 7.88 0.70
CA LEU A 127 -3.74 8.30 -0.43
C LEU A 127 -3.14 9.68 -0.19
N PRO A 128 -1.94 9.94 -0.74
CA PRO A 128 -1.36 11.28 -0.77
C PRO A 128 -2.32 12.30 -1.38
N ARG A 129 -2.42 13.48 -0.75
CA ARG A 129 -3.29 14.57 -1.21
C ARG A 129 -2.62 15.32 -2.35
N THR A 130 -1.31 15.55 -2.23
CA THR A 130 -0.51 16.28 -3.21
C THR A 130 0.58 15.41 -3.83
N GLU A 131 1.15 15.89 -4.94
CA GLU A 131 2.33 15.28 -5.55
C GLU A 131 3.55 15.35 -4.62
N ALA A 132 3.69 16.43 -3.85
CA ALA A 132 4.76 16.56 -2.86
C ALA A 132 4.67 15.48 -1.78
N ASP A 133 3.47 15.23 -1.24
CA ASP A 133 3.22 14.15 -0.27
C ASP A 133 3.55 12.78 -0.87
N ARG A 134 3.18 12.57 -2.15
CA ARG A 134 3.47 11.33 -2.87
C ARG A 134 4.97 11.11 -2.99
N VAL A 135 5.72 12.13 -3.39
CA VAL A 135 7.18 12.08 -3.53
C VAL A 135 7.85 11.86 -2.17
N ALA A 136 7.39 12.54 -1.11
CA ALA A 136 7.90 12.35 0.24
C ALA A 136 7.69 10.91 0.75
N ALA A 137 6.48 10.37 0.57
CA ALA A 137 6.17 9.00 0.98
C ALA A 137 6.97 7.95 0.18
N LEU A 138 7.16 8.16 -1.13
CA LEU A 138 8.02 7.30 -1.94
C LEU A 138 9.48 7.40 -1.52
N ARG A 139 10.00 8.60 -1.25
CA ARG A 139 11.37 8.80 -0.77
C ARG A 139 11.61 8.07 0.55
N ALA A 140 10.66 8.14 1.49
CA ALA A 140 10.74 7.39 2.75
C ALA A 140 10.76 5.87 2.51
N ALA A 141 9.94 5.37 1.57
CA ALA A 141 9.90 3.96 1.23
C ALA A 141 11.20 3.46 0.56
N PHE A 142 11.80 4.28 -0.29
CA PHE A 142 13.10 3.97 -0.91
C PHE A 142 14.24 4.00 0.11
N ALA A 143 14.23 4.97 1.04
CA ALA A 143 15.17 4.98 2.15
C ALA A 143 15.02 3.71 3.02
N TYR A 144 13.79 3.28 3.31
CA TYR A 144 13.53 2.03 4.01
C TYR A 144 14.05 0.81 3.22
N GLN A 145 13.83 0.75 1.90
CA GLN A 145 14.37 -0.30 1.04
C GLN A 145 15.89 -0.45 1.17
N ASP A 146 16.63 0.67 1.27
CA ASP A 146 18.08 0.68 1.40
C ASP A 146 18.59 0.16 2.77
N THR A 147 17.69 0.02 3.75
CA THR A 147 17.98 -0.63 5.05
C THR A 147 17.84 -2.16 5.01
N LEU A 148 17.18 -2.68 3.98
CA LEU A 148 16.85 -4.10 3.87
C LEU A 148 17.96 -4.88 3.14
N GLY A 149 18.20 -6.11 3.61
CA GLY A 149 19.01 -7.08 2.88
C GLY A 149 18.25 -7.68 1.69
N LYS A 150 18.92 -8.50 0.87
CA LYS A 150 18.33 -9.17 -0.31
C LYS A 150 17.07 -9.99 0.00
N MET A 151 16.96 -10.48 1.23
CA MET A 151 15.80 -11.26 1.70
C MET A 151 14.61 -10.41 2.18
N GLY A 152 14.72 -9.08 2.13
CA GLY A 152 13.68 -8.15 2.59
C GLY A 152 13.61 -7.97 4.11
N GLN A 153 14.62 -8.43 4.84
CA GLN A 153 14.75 -8.24 6.28
C GLN A 153 15.68 -7.07 6.60
N PRO A 154 15.41 -6.28 7.66
CA PRO A 154 16.31 -5.23 8.11
C PRO A 154 17.71 -5.76 8.42
N LEU A 155 18.75 -5.07 7.95
CA LEU A 155 20.13 -5.43 8.25
C LEU A 155 20.47 -5.08 9.70
N LYS A 156 20.90 -6.08 10.49
CA LYS A 156 21.28 -5.93 11.91
C LYS A 156 22.32 -4.81 12.17
N ASN A 157 23.11 -4.46 11.16
CA ASN A 157 24.20 -3.47 11.29
C ASN A 157 23.79 -2.03 10.94
N LYS A 158 22.61 -1.78 10.34
CA LYS A 158 22.12 -0.41 10.05
C LYS A 158 21.20 0.15 11.14
N ALA A 159 20.69 -0.70 12.05
CA ALA A 159 19.84 -0.27 13.16
C ALA A 159 20.59 0.49 14.28
N LYS A 160 21.93 0.55 14.24
CA LYS A 160 22.77 1.24 15.24
C LYS A 160 23.10 2.71 14.92
N VAL A 161 22.69 3.25 13.77
CA VAL A 161 23.17 4.57 13.29
C VAL A 161 22.11 5.69 13.45
N SER A 162 21.05 5.47 14.21
CA SER A 162 20.00 6.49 14.41
C SER A 162 19.63 6.68 15.88
N ALA A 163 20.60 6.50 16.78
CA ALA A 163 20.48 6.81 18.20
C ALA A 163 21.78 7.46 18.69
N ASP A 164 22.04 8.68 18.23
CA ASP A 164 22.94 9.66 18.84
C ASP A 164 22.48 11.06 18.42
#